data_AF-A0A2V8GYJ1-F1
#
_entry.id   AF-A0A2V8GYJ1-F1
#
_cell.length_a   1.000
_cell.length_b   1.000
_cell.length_c   1.000
_cell.angle_alpha   90.00
_cell.angle_beta   90.00
_cell.angle_gamma   90.00
#
_symmetry.space_group_name_H-M   'P 1'
#
loop_
_entity.id
_entity.type
_entity.pdbx_description
1 polymer ?
#
loop_
_entity_poly.entity_id
_entity_poly.type
_entity_poly.pdbx_seq_one_letter_code
_entity_poly.pdbx_strand_id
1 'polypeptide(L)'
;MALNVGYFRTWYENFLVTDNLATSAADYDSFCMAAPADVRLPNSGQQLCGLYGGVPEHHLPAGIFVPARDFPAAKGVPDWRNVDPRLGISYDLFGTGKSALKASLGRFVPYTTAASNNPASNQATNATRTWNDANGNNIPDCVLDASVPGANGECGALSDATFGQVRAGNTTFADDALKGFNKQFSNWQAAVSIQQELRPGMALNVGYFRTWY
;
A
#
# COMPACT_ATOMS: atom_id res chain seq x y z
N MET A 1 -35.92 -24.94 -6.05
CA MET A 1 -35.96 -23.92 -4.97
C MET A 1 -34.77 -24.17 -4.05
N ALA A 2 -33.88 -23.19 -3.84
CA ALA A 2 -32.72 -23.35 -2.96
C ALA A 2 -32.79 -22.28 -1.86
N LEU A 3 -32.57 -22.68 -0.61
CA LEU A 3 -32.52 -21.77 0.53
C LEU A 3 -31.08 -21.71 1.05
N ASN A 4 -30.54 -20.50 1.19
CA ASN A 4 -29.19 -20.27 1.69
C ASN A 4 -29.27 -19.42 2.97
N VAL A 5 -28.58 -19.86 4.03
CA VAL A 5 -28.48 -19.15 5.30
C VAL A 5 -27.00 -18.99 5.63
N GLY A 6 -26.52 -17.75 5.77
CA GLY A 6 -25.12 -17.44 6.05
C GLY A 6 -24.95 -16.51 7.24
N TYR A 7 -23.99 -16.81 8.12
CA TYR A 7 -23.57 -15.92 9.21
C TYR A 7 -22.14 -15.43 8.99
N PHE A 8 -21.94 -14.11 9.04
CA PHE A 8 -20.66 -13.46 8.76
C PHE A 8 -20.14 -12.73 10.00
N ARG A 9 -18.86 -12.94 10.34
CA ARG A 9 -18.20 -12.26 11.47
C ARG A 9 -16.82 -11.72 11.08
N THR A 10 -16.59 -10.45 11.37
CA THR A 10 -15.32 -9.75 11.10
C THR A 10 -14.71 -9.23 12.40
N TRP A 11 -13.40 -9.44 12.59
CA TRP A 11 -12.63 -8.88 13.70
C TRP A 11 -11.41 -8.11 13.17
N TYR A 12 -11.19 -6.91 13.70
CA TYR A 12 -10.07 -6.04 13.36
C TYR A 12 -9.04 -6.04 14.51
N GLU A 13 -7.79 -6.40 14.22
CA GLU A 13 -6.65 -6.35 15.16
C GLU A 13 -5.44 -5.71 14.43
N ASN A 14 -4.58 -4.96 15.14
CA ASN A 14 -3.40 -4.24 14.61
C ASN A 14 -3.61 -3.30 13.41
N PHE A 15 -4.15 -2.10 13.68
CA PHE A 15 -4.25 -1.04 12.67
C PHE A 15 -2.88 -0.44 12.32
N LEU A 16 -2.70 -0.12 11.04
CA LEU A 16 -1.54 0.62 10.55
C LEU A 16 -1.66 2.08 11.01
N VAL A 17 -0.75 2.53 11.87
CA VAL A 17 -0.53 3.94 12.18
C VAL A 17 0.76 4.35 11.48
N THR A 18 0.72 5.41 10.66
CA THR A 18 1.91 5.96 10.01
C THR A 18 2.21 7.31 10.62
N ASP A 19 3.36 7.38 11.28
CA ASP A 19 4.03 8.61 11.71
C ASP A 19 5.51 8.46 11.30
N ASN A 20 6.07 9.43 10.60
CA ASN A 20 7.52 9.61 10.52
C ASN A 20 7.80 11.10 10.39
N LEU A 21 9.03 11.55 10.61
CA LEU A 21 9.41 12.95 10.69
C LEU A 21 10.79 13.25 10.03
N ALA A 22 11.41 12.32 9.27
CA ALA A 22 12.78 12.53 8.78
C ALA A 22 13.34 11.69 7.59
N THR A 23 12.64 10.73 6.97
CA THR A 23 13.22 9.86 5.90
C THR A 23 12.37 9.75 4.62
N SER A 24 13.00 9.60 3.44
CA SER A 24 12.29 9.46 2.15
C SER A 24 12.83 8.32 1.29
N ALA A 25 12.12 8.12 0.21
CA ALA A 25 12.13 6.96 -0.62
C ALA A 25 13.22 6.96 -1.72
N ALA A 26 14.48 6.97 -1.32
CA ALA A 26 15.64 6.97 -2.23
C ALA A 26 16.56 5.73 -2.06
N ASP A 27 16.24 4.82 -1.14
CA ASP A 27 17.18 3.88 -0.50
C ASP A 27 17.05 2.40 -0.93
N TYR A 28 16.58 2.04 -2.13
CA TYR A 28 15.96 0.71 -2.22
C TYR A 28 16.27 -0.21 -3.46
N ASP A 29 16.05 -1.56 -3.39
CA ASP A 29 16.47 -2.66 -4.34
C ASP A 29 15.39 -3.65 -4.93
N SER A 30 15.73 -4.42 -5.99
CA SER A 30 14.82 -5.30 -6.80
C SER A 30 14.63 -6.73 -6.27
N PHE A 31 13.52 -7.41 -6.62
CA PHE A 31 13.24 -8.81 -6.22
C PHE A 31 12.75 -9.76 -7.34
N CYS A 32 12.67 -11.06 -7.05
CA CYS A 32 12.21 -12.12 -7.96
C CYS A 32 11.07 -12.94 -7.37
N MET A 33 10.15 -13.45 -8.20
CA MET A 33 9.11 -14.41 -7.81
C MET A 33 9.20 -15.70 -8.62
N ALA A 34 8.85 -16.85 -8.03
CA ALA A 34 8.87 -18.12 -8.75
C ALA A 34 7.61 -18.28 -9.61
N ALA A 35 7.80 -18.66 -10.88
CA ALA A 35 6.69 -19.00 -11.76
C ALA A 35 5.99 -20.29 -11.25
N PRO A 36 4.64 -20.34 -11.28
CA PRO A 36 3.90 -21.53 -10.88
C PRO A 36 4.34 -22.78 -11.65
N ALA A 37 4.43 -23.91 -10.95
CA ALA A 37 4.80 -25.18 -11.54
C ALA A 37 3.61 -25.76 -12.34
N ASP A 38 3.54 -25.43 -13.63
CA ASP A 38 2.59 -25.99 -14.62
C ASP A 38 3.35 -26.42 -15.87
N VAL A 39 3.12 -27.65 -16.35
CA VAL A 39 3.81 -28.22 -17.53
C VAL A 39 3.56 -27.46 -18.83
N ARG A 40 2.51 -26.64 -18.88
CA ARG A 40 2.14 -25.83 -20.05
C ARG A 40 2.87 -24.50 -20.11
N LEU A 41 3.55 -24.09 -19.03
CA LEU A 41 4.29 -22.84 -18.98
C LEU A 41 5.77 -23.09 -19.34
N PRO A 42 6.34 -22.40 -20.35
CA PRO A 42 7.72 -22.62 -20.79
C PRO A 42 8.78 -22.27 -19.74
N ASN A 43 8.41 -21.49 -18.72
CA ASN A 43 9.23 -20.99 -17.62
C ASN A 43 8.76 -21.54 -16.25
N SER A 44 8.04 -22.66 -16.27
CA SER A 44 7.53 -23.38 -15.09
C SER A 44 8.62 -23.66 -14.05
N GLY A 45 8.38 -23.23 -12.81
CA GLY A 45 9.33 -23.41 -11.70
C GLY A 45 10.58 -22.53 -11.74
N GLN A 46 10.76 -21.67 -12.75
CA GLN A 46 11.88 -20.73 -12.80
C GLN A 46 11.59 -19.43 -12.06
N GLN A 47 12.63 -18.78 -11.53
CA GLN A 47 12.54 -17.44 -10.95
C GLN A 47 12.35 -16.40 -12.06
N LEU A 48 11.24 -15.68 -12.00
CA LEU A 48 11.02 -14.44 -12.75
C LEU A 48 11.63 -13.29 -11.95
N CYS A 49 12.78 -12.83 -12.42
CA CYS A 49 13.55 -11.73 -11.86
C CYS A 49 13.37 -10.45 -12.68
N GLY A 50 13.69 -9.31 -12.08
CA GLY A 50 13.49 -8.00 -12.72
C GLY A 50 12.08 -7.44 -12.53
N LEU A 51 11.38 -7.87 -11.48
CA LEU A 51 10.13 -7.24 -11.06
C LEU A 51 10.49 -6.08 -10.12
N TYR A 52 10.20 -4.86 -10.56
CA TYR A 52 10.49 -3.65 -9.84
C TYR A 52 9.20 -3.10 -9.22
N GLY A 53 9.06 -3.26 -7.91
CA GLY A 53 8.13 -2.44 -7.12
C GLY A 53 8.88 -1.20 -6.66
N GLY A 54 8.75 -0.09 -7.36
CA GLY A 54 9.46 1.13 -6.96
C GLY A 54 8.97 2.38 -7.66
N VAL A 55 9.33 3.53 -7.08
CA VAL A 55 9.17 4.83 -7.72
C VAL A 55 10.46 5.11 -8.50
N PRO A 56 10.39 5.29 -9.83
CA PRO A 56 11.57 5.61 -10.61
C PRO A 56 12.15 6.95 -10.20
N GLU A 57 13.44 7.15 -10.48
CA GLU A 57 14.02 8.49 -10.40
C GLU A 57 13.21 9.44 -11.27
N HIS A 58 12.96 10.63 -10.75
CA HIS A 58 12.25 11.65 -11.51
C HIS A 58 12.81 13.02 -11.18
N HIS A 59 12.96 13.80 -12.24
CA HIS A 59 13.44 15.17 -12.18
C HIS A 59 12.27 16.13 -12.30
N LEU A 60 12.11 17.01 -11.32
CA LEU A 60 11.20 18.13 -11.41
C LEU A 60 12.02 19.38 -11.79
N PRO A 61 11.79 19.99 -12.97
CA PRO A 61 12.51 21.19 -13.37
C PRO A 61 12.21 22.36 -12.42
N ALA A 62 13.10 23.34 -12.39
CA ALA A 62 12.92 24.55 -11.59
C ALA A 62 11.65 25.29 -12.00
N GLY A 63 10.86 25.69 -11.00
CA GLY A 63 9.72 26.58 -11.17
C GLY A 63 10.08 27.99 -10.72
N ILE A 64 9.09 28.88 -10.72
CA ILE A 64 9.26 30.28 -10.29
C ILE A 64 9.60 30.39 -8.78
N PHE A 65 9.13 29.43 -7.97
CA PHE A 65 9.24 29.50 -6.51
C PHE A 65 10.15 28.44 -5.88
N VAL A 66 10.51 27.40 -6.63
CA VAL A 66 11.29 26.27 -6.12
C VAL A 66 12.34 25.89 -7.16
N PRO A 67 13.57 25.58 -6.74
CA PRO A 67 14.63 25.15 -7.64
C PRO A 67 14.32 23.78 -8.27
N ALA A 68 15.16 23.36 -9.20
CA ALA A 68 15.11 22.01 -9.73
C ALA A 68 15.34 21.00 -8.61
N ARG A 69 14.63 19.87 -8.66
CA ARG A 69 14.64 18.85 -7.60
C ARG A 69 14.73 17.49 -8.22
N ASP A 70 15.71 16.73 -7.74
CA ASP A 70 15.97 15.36 -8.15
C ASP A 70 15.52 14.41 -7.03
N PHE A 71 14.69 13.43 -7.38
CA PHE A 71 14.24 12.40 -6.48
C PHE A 71 14.93 11.08 -6.84
N PRO A 72 15.71 10.48 -5.92
CA PRO A 72 16.36 9.21 -6.19
C PRO A 72 15.35 8.07 -6.28
N ALA A 73 15.74 6.97 -6.94
CA ALA A 73 14.88 5.82 -7.17
C ALA A 73 14.55 5.03 -5.89
N ALA A 74 13.33 4.50 -5.85
CA ALA A 74 12.70 3.92 -4.68
C ALA A 74 12.43 2.39 -4.79
N LYS A 75 13.40 1.45 -4.84
CA LYS A 75 13.14 0.00 -5.14
C LYS A 75 12.79 -1.03 -3.99
N GLY A 76 11.82 -1.93 -4.14
CA GLY A 76 11.54 -2.95 -3.09
C GLY A 76 10.70 -2.38 -1.94
N VAL A 77 9.72 -1.59 -2.34
CA VAL A 77 8.81 -0.85 -1.47
C VAL A 77 7.43 -1.07 -2.02
N PRO A 78 6.72 -2.11 -1.59
CA PRO A 78 7.08 -3.07 -0.53
C PRO A 78 7.87 -4.31 -1.03
N ASP A 79 8.62 -4.97 -0.14
CA ASP A 79 9.33 -6.25 -0.38
C ASP A 79 8.95 -7.30 0.68
N TRP A 80 7.69 -7.76 0.62
CA TRP A 80 7.22 -8.83 1.49
C TRP A 80 7.40 -10.19 0.83
N ARG A 81 7.86 -11.16 1.61
CA ARG A 81 7.80 -12.57 1.24
C ARG A 81 6.61 -13.23 1.94
N ASN A 82 5.52 -13.45 1.22
CA ASN A 82 4.32 -14.04 1.79
C ASN A 82 4.13 -15.49 1.36
N VAL A 83 3.60 -16.28 2.30
CA VAL A 83 2.98 -17.56 2.03
C VAL A 83 1.48 -17.37 2.25
N ASP A 84 0.72 -17.52 1.17
CA ASP A 84 -0.72 -17.30 1.16
C ASP A 84 -1.44 -18.61 0.87
N PRO A 85 -1.53 -19.51 1.88
CA PRO A 85 -2.16 -20.80 1.69
C PRO A 85 -3.65 -20.59 1.44
N ARG A 86 -4.18 -21.37 0.50
CA ARG A 86 -5.61 -21.46 0.23
C ARG A 86 -5.97 -22.93 0.14
N LEU A 87 -6.77 -23.39 1.10
CA LEU A 87 -7.19 -24.78 1.20
C LEU A 87 -8.71 -24.84 1.22
N GLY A 88 -9.25 -25.81 0.49
CA GLY A 88 -10.66 -26.12 0.45
C GLY A 88 -10.84 -27.63 0.52
N ILE A 89 -11.76 -28.09 1.36
CA ILE A 89 -12.14 -29.49 1.50
C ILE A 89 -13.64 -29.59 1.30
N SER A 90 -14.08 -30.64 0.61
CA SER A 90 -15.48 -31.01 0.52
C SER A 90 -15.62 -32.50 0.79
N TYR A 91 -16.61 -32.86 1.60
CA TYR A 91 -16.85 -34.22 2.03
C TYR A 91 -18.34 -34.55 1.94
N ASP A 92 -18.65 -35.71 1.37
CA ASP A 92 -20.01 -36.24 1.36
C ASP A 92 -20.30 -36.91 2.71
N LEU A 93 -21.22 -36.33 3.48
CA LEU A 93 -21.50 -36.77 4.85
C LEU A 93 -22.03 -38.21 4.93
N PHE A 94 -22.72 -38.68 3.90
CA PHE A 94 -23.43 -39.96 3.93
C PHE A 94 -23.06 -40.88 2.76
N GLY A 95 -22.18 -40.45 1.85
CA GLY A 95 -21.82 -41.22 0.64
C GLY A 95 -22.95 -41.31 -0.39
N THR A 96 -24.00 -40.48 -0.25
CA THR A 96 -25.20 -40.51 -1.10
C THR A 96 -25.20 -39.45 -2.20
N GLY A 97 -24.21 -38.56 -2.22
CA GLY A 97 -24.12 -37.39 -3.08
C GLY A 97 -25.09 -36.25 -2.74
N LYS A 98 -25.94 -36.44 -1.72
CA LYS A 98 -27.02 -35.51 -1.37
C LYS A 98 -26.67 -34.54 -0.25
N SER A 99 -25.58 -34.79 0.48
CA SER A 99 -25.16 -33.95 1.59
C SER A 99 -23.67 -33.70 1.54
N ALA A 100 -23.27 -32.43 1.54
CA ALA A 100 -21.87 -32.02 1.45
C ALA A 100 -21.50 -31.09 2.59
N LEU A 101 -20.48 -31.46 3.37
CA LEU A 101 -19.75 -30.53 4.22
C LEU A 101 -18.63 -29.90 3.38
N LYS A 102 -18.56 -28.57 3.40
CA LYS A 102 -17.53 -27.79 2.70
C LYS A 102 -16.84 -26.89 3.70
N ALA A 103 -15.52 -26.93 3.72
CA ALA A 103 -14.70 -26.06 4.55
C ALA A 103 -13.61 -25.42 3.70
N SER A 104 -13.30 -24.16 3.95
CA SER A 104 -12.19 -23.45 3.30
C SER A 104 -11.53 -22.49 4.26
N LEU A 105 -10.21 -22.34 4.10
CA LEU A 105 -9.38 -21.39 4.80
C LEU A 105 -8.39 -20.79 3.81
N GLY A 106 -8.31 -19.47 3.77
CA GLY A 106 -7.36 -18.77 2.92
C GLY A 106 -6.78 -17.54 3.59
N ARG A 107 -5.50 -17.28 3.31
CA ARG A 107 -4.88 -15.97 3.57
C ARG A 107 -4.90 -15.15 2.30
N PHE A 108 -5.29 -13.88 2.42
CA PHE A 108 -5.40 -12.94 1.33
C PHE A 108 -4.64 -11.67 1.71
N VAL A 109 -3.83 -11.17 0.79
CA VAL A 109 -3.10 -9.92 0.93
C VAL A 109 -3.70 -8.90 -0.05
N PRO A 110 -3.85 -7.61 0.33
CA PRO A 110 -4.29 -6.59 -0.59
C PRO A 110 -3.20 -6.29 -1.61
N TYR A 111 -3.62 -5.75 -2.75
CA TYR A 111 -2.69 -5.16 -3.71
C TYR A 111 -2.18 -3.83 -3.14
N THR A 112 -0.85 -3.69 -3.01
CA THR A 112 -0.20 -2.46 -2.55
C THR A 112 0.80 -2.00 -3.61
N THR A 113 0.77 -0.71 -3.94
CA THR A 113 1.65 -0.12 -4.96
C THR A 113 2.77 0.69 -4.32
N ALA A 114 3.91 0.75 -5.00
CA ALA A 114 5.05 1.56 -4.57
C ALA A 114 4.77 3.08 -4.53
N ALA A 115 3.72 3.53 -5.24
CA ALA A 115 3.31 4.93 -5.27
C ALA A 115 2.91 5.47 -3.90
N SER A 116 2.44 4.62 -2.98
CA SER A 116 2.07 5.01 -1.63
C SER A 116 3.26 5.48 -0.77
N ASN A 117 4.50 5.20 -1.17
CA ASN A 117 5.71 5.62 -0.46
C ASN A 117 6.63 6.47 -1.36
N ASN A 118 6.07 7.30 -2.24
CA ASN A 118 6.83 8.18 -3.14
C ASN A 118 7.51 9.33 -2.36
N PRO A 119 8.83 9.57 -2.55
CA PRO A 119 9.55 10.59 -1.78
C PRO A 119 9.04 12.01 -2.08
N ALA A 120 8.50 12.24 -3.28
CA ALA A 120 7.99 13.54 -3.68
C ALA A 120 6.75 13.96 -2.90
N SER A 121 5.98 13.00 -2.35
CA SER A 121 4.77 13.26 -1.56
C SER A 121 5.05 13.89 -0.19
N ASN A 122 6.30 13.82 0.30
CA ASN A 122 6.68 14.29 1.64
C ASN A 122 7.26 15.70 1.67
N GLN A 123 7.16 16.45 0.57
CA GLN A 123 7.63 17.83 0.49
C GLN A 123 6.52 18.80 0.88
N ALA A 124 6.91 19.92 1.50
CA ALA A 124 6.04 21.07 1.64
C ALA A 124 5.64 21.57 0.24
N THR A 125 4.42 21.25 -0.18
CA THR A 125 3.85 21.65 -1.47
C THR A 125 3.44 23.12 -1.49
N ASN A 126 3.33 23.74 -0.32
CA ASN A 126 3.02 25.14 -0.13
C ASN A 126 3.75 25.67 1.11
N ALA A 127 4.06 26.96 1.10
CA ALA A 127 4.47 27.71 2.27
C ALA A 127 3.95 29.13 2.12
N THR A 128 3.66 29.77 3.24
CA THR A 128 3.22 31.17 3.29
C THR A 128 4.32 32.03 3.86
N ARG A 129 4.33 33.32 3.52
CA ARG A 129 5.18 34.33 4.19
C ARG A 129 4.42 35.63 4.30
N THR A 130 4.78 36.42 5.29
CA THR A 130 4.30 37.79 5.41
C THR A 130 5.14 38.72 4.54
N TRP A 131 4.55 39.83 4.10
CA TRP A 131 5.25 40.90 3.40
C TRP A 131 4.73 42.24 3.90
N ASN A 132 5.62 43.20 4.06
CA ASN A 132 5.29 44.55 4.50
C ASN A 132 5.83 45.56 3.48
N ASP A 133 4.91 46.19 2.75
CA ASP A 133 5.19 47.21 1.75
C ASP A 133 5.80 48.46 2.39
N ALA A 134 7.12 48.59 2.33
CA ALA A 134 7.84 49.68 2.98
C ALA A 134 7.90 50.93 2.09
N ASN A 135 7.73 50.78 0.78
CA ASN A 135 7.84 51.86 -0.21
C ASN A 135 6.50 52.25 -0.85
N GLY A 136 5.41 51.52 -0.57
CA GLY A 136 4.05 51.82 -0.99
C GLY A 136 3.76 51.54 -2.46
N ASN A 137 4.56 50.68 -3.11
CA ASN A 137 4.43 50.36 -4.54
C ASN A 137 3.52 49.15 -4.82
N ASN A 138 2.99 48.49 -3.78
CA ASN A 138 2.17 47.28 -3.85
C ASN A 138 2.84 46.07 -4.53
N ILE A 139 4.18 46.06 -4.62
CA ILE A 139 5.00 45.02 -5.24
C ILE A 139 5.99 44.50 -4.20
N PRO A 140 6.01 43.19 -3.93
CA PRO A 140 7.00 42.65 -3.00
C PRO A 140 8.44 42.80 -3.48
N ASP A 141 9.20 43.70 -2.85
CA ASP A 141 10.63 43.88 -3.10
C ASP A 141 11.45 42.90 -2.26
N CYS A 142 11.34 41.62 -2.61
CA CYS A 142 12.04 40.53 -1.95
C CYS A 142 12.25 39.32 -2.89
N VAL A 143 13.08 38.36 -2.47
CA VAL A 143 13.20 37.08 -3.17
C VAL A 143 12.09 36.14 -2.69
N LEU A 144 11.07 35.94 -3.51
CA LEU A 144 9.87 35.16 -3.19
C LEU A 144 10.06 33.64 -3.29
N ASP A 145 11.14 33.18 -3.92
CA ASP A 145 11.43 31.76 -4.04
C ASP A 145 12.01 31.16 -2.75
N ALA A 146 12.22 29.85 -2.78
CA ALA A 146 12.75 29.05 -1.68
C ALA A 146 14.26 29.25 -1.39
N SER A 147 14.99 30.05 -2.16
CA SER A 147 16.43 30.26 -1.99
C SER A 147 16.78 31.05 -0.72
N VAL A 148 15.84 31.84 -0.20
CA VAL A 148 15.99 32.58 1.05
C VAL A 148 14.80 32.28 1.97
N PRO A 149 14.91 31.27 2.85
CA PRO A 149 13.82 30.87 3.75
C PRO A 149 13.59 31.85 4.91
N GLY A 150 14.62 32.60 5.29
CA GLY A 150 14.54 33.65 6.30
C GLY A 150 13.90 34.94 5.76
N ALA A 151 13.72 35.93 6.64
CA ALA A 151 13.25 37.25 6.22
C ALA A 151 14.25 37.90 5.25
N ASN A 152 13.74 38.56 4.20
CA ASN A 152 14.54 39.20 3.17
C ASN A 152 13.83 40.42 2.56
N GLY A 153 14.52 41.56 2.55
CA GLY A 153 13.90 42.80 2.08
C GLY A 153 12.61 43.09 2.85
N GLU A 154 11.51 43.24 2.11
CA GLU A 154 10.19 43.50 2.67
C GLU A 154 9.43 42.23 3.12
N CYS A 155 9.97 41.04 2.85
CA CYS A 155 9.32 39.77 3.14
C CYS A 155 9.81 39.17 4.47
N GLY A 156 8.86 38.64 5.25
CA GLY A 156 9.12 37.82 6.42
C GLY A 156 9.60 36.41 6.05
N ALA A 157 9.97 35.64 7.06
CA ALA A 157 10.40 34.26 6.87
C ALA A 157 9.27 33.38 6.33
N LEU A 158 9.64 32.34 5.58
CA LEU A 158 8.71 31.29 5.17
C LEU A 158 8.16 30.55 6.40
N SER A 159 6.86 30.24 6.37
CA SER A 159 6.16 29.44 7.38
C SER A 159 6.73 28.04 7.49
N ASP A 160 7.29 27.53 6.40
CA ASP A 160 8.02 26.27 6.33
C ASP A 160 9.34 26.49 5.57
N ALA A 161 10.46 26.42 6.30
CA ALA A 161 11.79 26.59 5.73
C ALA A 161 12.23 25.42 4.82
N THR A 162 11.44 24.33 4.77
CA THR A 162 11.67 23.17 3.91
C THR A 162 10.97 23.26 2.56
N PHE A 163 10.21 24.34 2.31
CA PHE A 163 9.59 24.60 1.01
C PHE A 163 10.62 24.59 -0.12
N GLY A 164 10.34 23.84 -1.19
CA GLY A 164 11.25 23.68 -2.32
C GLY A 164 12.52 22.87 -2.03
N GLN A 165 12.68 22.30 -0.83
CA GLN A 165 13.77 21.40 -0.48
C GLN A 165 13.35 19.93 -0.69
N VAL A 166 14.27 19.11 -1.19
CA VAL A 166 14.12 17.65 -1.20
C VAL A 166 14.50 17.14 0.19
N ARG A 167 13.55 17.16 1.13
CA ARG A 167 13.78 16.60 2.47
C ARG A 167 13.47 15.11 2.48
N ALA A 168 14.28 14.37 3.22
CA ALA A 168 13.95 13.03 3.66
C ALA A 168 12.70 13.16 4.57
N GLY A 169 11.61 12.55 4.11
CA GLY A 169 10.23 12.90 4.40
C GLY A 169 9.83 12.88 5.86
N ASN A 170 8.94 13.79 6.20
CA ASN A 170 8.36 13.92 7.51
C ASN A 170 7.18 12.93 7.70
N THR A 171 7.18 11.73 7.08
CA THR A 171 6.30 10.52 7.30
C THR A 171 6.69 9.38 6.33
N THR A 172 6.86 8.15 6.81
CA THR A 172 7.41 6.93 6.17
C THR A 172 6.82 5.76 6.91
N PHE A 173 6.59 4.71 6.17
CA PHE A 173 6.33 3.42 6.77
C PHE A 173 7.58 2.92 7.46
N ALA A 174 7.40 2.34 8.65
CA ALA A 174 8.47 1.66 9.36
C ALA A 174 9.01 0.48 8.51
N ASP A 175 10.30 0.19 8.61
CA ASP A 175 10.95 -0.85 7.79
C ASP A 175 10.29 -2.24 7.96
N ASP A 176 9.80 -2.53 9.16
CA ASP A 176 9.10 -3.78 9.47
C ASP A 176 7.68 -3.85 8.91
N ALA A 177 7.10 -2.71 8.54
CA ALA A 177 5.83 -2.64 7.82
C ALA A 177 6.01 -2.89 6.32
N LEU A 178 7.19 -2.61 5.75
CA LEU A 178 7.47 -2.71 4.31
C LEU A 178 8.15 -4.02 3.89
N LYS A 179 8.75 -4.73 4.84
CA LYS A 179 9.61 -5.89 4.57
C LYS A 179 9.36 -7.03 5.55
N GLY A 180 9.73 -8.23 5.12
CA GLY A 180 9.78 -9.41 6.00
C GLY A 180 8.80 -10.51 5.60
N PHE A 181 8.92 -11.63 6.31
CA PHE A 181 8.15 -12.83 6.04
C PHE A 181 6.77 -12.75 6.69
N ASN A 182 5.70 -12.87 5.90
CA ASN A 182 4.31 -12.81 6.36
C ASN A 182 3.94 -11.56 7.18
N LYS A 183 4.66 -10.45 7.00
CA LYS A 183 4.39 -9.17 7.67
C LYS A 183 3.45 -8.24 6.91
N GLN A 184 3.17 -8.52 5.63
CA GLN A 184 2.18 -7.76 4.89
C GLN A 184 0.82 -7.87 5.59
N PHE A 185 0.13 -6.73 5.70
CA PHE A 185 -1.28 -6.70 6.11
C PHE A 185 -2.05 -7.75 5.31
N SER A 186 -2.75 -8.64 6.00
CA SER A 186 -3.42 -9.77 5.36
C SER A 186 -4.71 -10.07 6.07
N ASN A 187 -5.75 -10.41 5.34
CA ASN A 187 -6.94 -10.97 5.93
C ASN A 187 -6.99 -12.48 5.74
N TRP A 188 -7.26 -13.17 6.84
CA TRP A 188 -7.61 -14.57 6.82
C TRP A 188 -9.12 -14.71 6.70
N GLN A 189 -9.56 -15.59 5.82
CA GLN A 189 -10.96 -15.91 5.64
C GLN A 189 -11.16 -17.41 5.82
N ALA A 190 -12.05 -17.76 6.74
CA ALA A 190 -12.51 -19.11 6.96
C ALA A 190 -14.00 -19.21 6.61
N ALA A 191 -14.39 -20.29 5.94
CA ALA A 191 -15.78 -20.60 5.67
C ALA A 191 -16.04 -22.08 5.93
N VAL A 192 -17.14 -22.38 6.61
CA VAL A 192 -17.65 -23.75 6.78
C VAL A 192 -19.12 -23.75 6.41
N SER A 193 -19.55 -24.66 5.56
CA SER A 193 -20.95 -24.79 5.19
C SER A 193 -21.37 -26.24 5.03
N ILE A 194 -22.62 -26.52 5.34
CA ILE A 194 -23.28 -27.79 5.10
C ILE A 194 -24.36 -27.55 4.05
N GLN A 195 -24.37 -28.37 3.01
CA GLN A 195 -25.40 -28.39 2.00
C GLN A 195 -26.12 -29.73 2.05
N GLN A 196 -27.45 -29.72 2.00
CA GLN A 196 -28.26 -30.94 1.96
C GLN A 196 -29.42 -30.78 0.97
N GLU A 197 -29.57 -31.77 0.08
CA GLU A 197 -30.78 -31.95 -0.72
C GLU A 197 -31.91 -32.45 0.19
N LEU A 198 -33.01 -31.69 0.24
CA LEU A 198 -34.20 -32.03 1.03
C LEU A 198 -35.19 -32.88 0.22
N ARG A 199 -35.29 -32.60 -1.08
CA ARG A 199 -36.04 -33.36 -2.09
C ARG A 199 -35.51 -33.00 -3.48
N PRO A 200 -35.79 -33.78 -4.54
CA PRO A 200 -35.39 -33.43 -5.90
C PRO A 200 -35.81 -32.00 -6.25
N GLY A 201 -34.84 -31.19 -6.68
CA GLY A 201 -35.05 -29.77 -6.99
C GLY A 201 -35.11 -28.82 -5.77
N MET A 202 -34.86 -29.30 -4.55
CA MET A 202 -34.81 -28.48 -3.33
C MET A 202 -33.61 -28.81 -2.43
N ALA A 203 -32.80 -27.79 -2.13
CA ALA A 203 -31.64 -27.92 -1.26
C ALA A 203 -31.56 -26.78 -0.23
N LEU A 204 -31.06 -27.11 0.96
CA LEU A 204 -30.74 -26.17 2.03
C LEU A 204 -29.21 -26.07 2.15
N ASN A 205 -28.70 -24.85 2.29
CA ASN A 205 -27.31 -24.61 2.66
C ASN A 205 -27.23 -23.70 3.88
N VAL A 206 -26.45 -24.11 4.87
CA VAL A 206 -26.17 -23.34 6.08
C VAL A 206 -24.66 -23.14 6.18
N GLY A 207 -24.22 -21.90 6.32
CA GLY A 207 -22.80 -21.55 6.34
C GLY A 207 -22.42 -20.55 7.44
N TYR A 208 -21.18 -20.68 7.91
CA TYR A 208 -20.50 -19.77 8.81
C TYR A 208 -19.23 -19.23 8.14
N PHE A 209 -19.06 -17.92 8.14
CA PHE A 209 -17.97 -17.20 7.50
C PHE A 209 -17.29 -16.29 8.53
N ARG A 210 -15.96 -16.36 8.61
CA ARG A 210 -15.16 -15.56 9.52
C ARG A 210 -13.99 -14.91 8.80
N THR A 211 -13.85 -13.61 8.98
CA THR A 211 -12.69 -12.84 8.50
C THR A 211 -11.97 -12.22 9.70
N TRP A 212 -10.64 -12.30 9.72
CA TRP A 212 -9.79 -11.56 10.66
C TRP A 212 -8.58 -10.96 9.93
N TYR A 213 -8.07 -9.85 10.45
CA TYR A 213 -6.97 -9.05 9.88
C TYR A 213 -5.70 -9.17 10.73
#